data_AF-A0A2D6FDY8-F1
#
_entry.id   AF-A0A2D6FDY8-F1
#
_cell.length_a   1.000
_cell.length_b   1.000
_cell.length_c   1.000
_cell.angle_alpha   90.00
_cell.angle_beta   90.00
_cell.angle_gamma   90.00
#
_symmetry.space_group_name_H-M   'P 1'
#
loop_
_entity.id
_entity.type
_entity.pdbx_description
1 polymer ?
#
loop_
_entity_poly.entity_id
_entity_poly.type
_entity_poly.pdbx_seq_one_letter_code
_entity_poly.pdbx_strand_id
1 'polypeptide(L)'
;MTQLHDLRLQLLVQQESERIADSQPTELDLSVVQARCLCWLALLAEAHDDQASDAERRGDTEQAMGWFADSMRLRDVIQTVTSIEIPLPGLADADDQQDGGADGEGGFSSEPPLAA
;
A
#
# COMPACT_ATOMS: atom_id res chain seq x y z
N MET A 1 21.78 7.74 6.27
CA MET A 1 21.93 6.30 5.98
C MET A 1 20.58 5.59 5.96
N THR A 2 19.65 5.92 6.86
CA THR A 2 18.25 5.41 6.90
C THR A 2 17.44 5.77 5.65
N GLN A 3 17.43 7.04 5.24
CA GLN A 3 16.65 7.49 4.05
C GLN A 3 16.91 6.72 2.75
N LEU A 4 18.15 6.27 2.53
CA LEU A 4 18.52 5.51 1.33
C LEU A 4 18.05 4.05 1.45
N HIS A 5 18.07 3.49 2.66
CA HIS A 5 17.49 2.19 2.95
C HIS A 5 15.97 2.20 2.83
N ASP A 6 15.31 3.27 3.28
CA ASP A 6 13.86 3.43 3.21
C ASP A 6 13.39 3.57 1.75
N LEU A 7 14.06 4.42 0.96
CA LEU A 7 13.79 4.56 -0.47
C LEU A 7 14.00 3.23 -1.23
N ARG A 8 15.06 2.50 -0.90
CA ARG A 8 15.32 1.19 -1.49
C ARG A 8 14.23 0.18 -1.13
N LEU A 9 13.75 0.19 0.10
CA LEU A 9 12.66 -0.68 0.52
C LEU A 9 11.35 -0.32 -0.19
N GLN A 10 11.02 0.97 -0.27
CA GLN A 10 9.85 1.46 -1.03
C GLN A 10 9.90 0.98 -2.49
N LEU A 11 11.04 1.16 -3.17
CA LEU A 11 11.19 0.74 -4.56
C LEU A 11 11.12 -0.79 -4.74
N LEU A 12 11.66 -1.58 -3.81
CA LEU A 12 11.55 -3.04 -3.86
C LEU A 12 10.11 -3.50 -3.66
N VAL A 13 9.38 -2.90 -2.73
CA VAL A 13 7.96 -3.24 -2.51
C VAL A 13 7.12 -2.82 -3.72
N GLN A 14 7.41 -1.65 -4.31
CA GLN A 14 6.75 -1.18 -5.52
C GLN A 14 6.98 -2.11 -6.72
N GLN A 15 8.23 -2.53 -6.94
CA GLN A 15 8.55 -3.45 -8.03
C GLN A 15 7.90 -4.82 -7.82
N GLU A 16 7.88 -5.32 -6.59
CA GLU A 16 7.26 -6.60 -6.27
C GLU A 16 5.73 -6.53 -6.38
N SER A 17 5.11 -5.40 -5.98
CA SER A 17 3.68 -5.19 -6.11
C SER A 17 3.24 -5.17 -7.57
N GLU A 18 3.97 -4.46 -8.43
CA GLU A 18 3.78 -4.46 -9.89
C GLU A 18 3.92 -5.89 -10.46
N ARG A 19 4.97 -6.61 -10.08
CA ARG A 19 5.17 -8.01 -10.53
C ARG A 19 4.02 -8.92 -10.09
N ILE A 20 3.52 -8.79 -8.86
CA ILE A 20 2.41 -9.59 -8.35
C ILE A 20 1.11 -9.24 -9.07
N ALA A 21 0.84 -7.95 -9.28
CA ALA A 21 -0.33 -7.48 -10.02
C ALA A 21 -0.34 -8.05 -11.46
N ASP A 22 0.81 -8.06 -12.13
CA ASP A 22 0.95 -8.55 -13.50
C ASP A 22 0.90 -10.08 -13.61
N SER A 23 1.43 -10.80 -12.61
CA SER A 23 1.60 -12.26 -12.67
C SER A 23 0.49 -13.07 -12.01
N GLN A 24 -0.29 -12.47 -11.09
CA GLN A 24 -1.32 -13.17 -10.31
C GLN A 24 -2.56 -12.29 -10.07
N PRO A 25 -3.33 -11.95 -11.12
CA PRO A 25 -4.48 -11.05 -11.01
C PRO A 25 -5.67 -11.61 -10.20
N THR A 26 -5.67 -12.91 -9.83
CA THR A 26 -6.88 -13.58 -9.32
C THR A 26 -6.89 -13.92 -7.82
N GLU A 27 -5.79 -13.79 -7.05
CA GLU A 27 -5.80 -14.33 -5.67
C GLU A 27 -5.15 -13.45 -4.57
N LEU A 28 -4.43 -12.37 -4.89
CA LEU A 28 -3.78 -11.55 -3.86
C LEU A 28 -4.15 -10.07 -3.97
N ASP A 29 -5.14 -9.65 -3.18
CA ASP A 29 -5.45 -8.22 -3.00
C ASP A 29 -4.35 -7.57 -2.15
N LEU A 30 -3.48 -6.80 -2.81
CA LEU A 30 -2.37 -6.12 -2.18
C LEU A 30 -2.82 -5.10 -1.12
N SER A 31 -4.01 -4.51 -1.26
CA SER A 31 -4.58 -3.60 -0.27
C SER A 31 -4.87 -4.33 1.04
N VAL A 32 -5.35 -5.57 0.96
CA VAL A 32 -5.58 -6.44 2.11
C VAL A 32 -4.26 -6.87 2.76
N VAL A 33 -3.22 -7.12 1.95
CA VAL A 33 -1.88 -7.45 2.46
C VAL A 33 -1.29 -6.27 3.24
N GLN A 34 -1.32 -5.07 2.67
CA GLN A 34 -0.83 -3.85 3.32
C GLN A 34 -1.61 -3.56 4.61
N ALA A 35 -2.94 -3.65 4.58
CA ALA A 35 -3.76 -3.48 5.78
C ALA A 35 -3.39 -4.47 6.89
N ARG A 36 -3.17 -5.75 6.56
CA ARG A 36 -2.70 -6.76 7.52
C ARG A 36 -1.31 -6.45 8.06
N CYS A 37 -0.37 -6.03 7.21
CA CYS A 37 0.96 -5.63 7.63
C CYS A 37 0.88 -4.47 8.63
N LEU A 38 0.10 -3.43 8.33
CA LEU A 38 -0.10 -2.29 9.22
C LEU A 38 -0.70 -2.71 10.56
N CYS A 39 -1.71 -3.59 10.57
CA CYS A 39 -2.27 -4.12 11.80
C CYS A 39 -1.23 -4.85 12.66
N TRP A 40 -0.41 -5.73 12.06
CA TRP A 40 0.62 -6.45 12.80
C TRP A 40 1.73 -5.52 13.33
N LEU A 41 2.15 -4.54 12.53
CA LEU A 41 3.15 -3.56 12.95
C LEU A 41 2.62 -2.69 14.10
N ALA A 42 1.35 -2.29 14.06
CA ALA A 42 0.72 -1.53 15.14
C ALA A 42 0.68 -2.33 16.46
N LEU A 43 0.25 -3.61 16.40
CA LEU A 43 0.26 -4.50 17.57
C LEU A 43 1.67 -4.69 18.14
N LEU A 44 2.67 -4.81 17.27
CA LEU A 44 4.05 -4.97 17.71
C LEU A 44 4.56 -3.69 18.38
N ALA A 45 4.24 -2.51 17.84
CA ALA A 45 4.62 -1.23 18.42
C ALA A 45 3.97 -1.02 19.80
N GLU A 46 2.69 -1.37 19.95
CA GLU A 46 1.98 -1.33 21.23
C GLU A 46 2.65 -2.25 22.27
N ALA A 47 2.98 -3.49 21.88
CA ALA A 47 3.67 -4.42 22.78
C ALA A 47 5.05 -3.90 23.23
N HIS A 48 5.80 -3.21 22.37
CA HIS A 48 7.09 -2.62 22.76
C HIS A 48 6.91 -1.42 23.70
N ASP A 49 5.86 -0.61 23.53
CA ASP A 49 5.51 0.48 24.45
C ASP A 49 5.15 -0.07 25.85
N ASP A 50 4.38 -1.16 25.90
CA ASP A 50 4.07 -1.87 27.15
C ASP A 50 5.35 -2.41 27.82
N GLN A 51 6.27 -3.00 27.06
CA GLN A 51 7.57 -3.47 27.59
C GLN A 51 8.43 -2.31 28.11
N ALA A 52 8.43 -1.16 27.42
CA ALA A 52 9.14 0.03 27.85
C ALA A 52 8.60 0.54 29.20
N SER A 53 7.27 0.67 29.32
CA SER A 53 6.60 1.07 30.58
C SER A 53 6.89 0.07 31.71
N ASP A 54 6.88 -1.24 31.43
CA ASP A 54 7.18 -2.25 32.45
C ASP A 54 8.65 -2.22 32.90
N ALA A 55 9.59 -1.95 32.00
CA ALA A 55 11.00 -1.75 32.33
C ALA A 55 11.20 -0.47 33.17
N GLU A 56 10.55 0.63 32.82
CA GLU A 56 10.57 1.88 33.60
C GLU A 56 10.07 1.66 35.04
N ARG A 57 8.95 0.94 35.20
CA ARG A 57 8.39 0.61 36.52
C ARG A 57 9.34 -0.21 37.39
N ARG A 58 10.20 -1.03 36.77
CA ARG A 58 11.25 -1.81 37.46
C ARG A 58 12.52 -1.00 37.72
N GLY A 59 12.60 0.24 37.23
CA GLY A 59 13.78 1.11 37.32
C GLY A 59 14.88 0.75 36.33
N ASP A 60 14.61 -0.13 35.36
CA ASP A 60 15.58 -0.54 34.34
C ASP A 60 15.55 0.42 33.16
N THR A 61 16.19 1.57 33.35
CA THR A 61 16.22 2.66 32.37
C THR A 61 16.90 2.26 31.05
N GLU A 62 17.88 1.36 31.08
CA GLU A 62 18.59 0.92 29.88
C GLU A 62 17.67 0.07 28.99
N GLN A 63 16.98 -0.91 29.59
CA GLN A 63 16.00 -1.70 28.83
C GLN A 63 14.82 -0.85 28.36
N ALA A 64 14.30 0.05 29.21
CA ALA A 64 13.23 0.96 28.80
C ALA A 64 13.62 1.78 27.56
N MET A 65 14.82 2.35 27.55
CA MET A 65 15.33 3.10 26.39
C MET A 65 15.49 2.22 25.15
N GLY A 66 15.92 0.97 25.29
CA GLY A 66 15.97 0.00 24.20
C GLY A 66 14.60 -0.23 23.55
N TRP A 67 13.60 -0.55 24.38
CA TRP A 67 12.22 -0.74 23.92
C TRP A 67 11.64 0.51 23.28
N PHE A 68 11.88 1.69 23.85
CA PHE A 68 11.46 2.96 23.24
C PHE A 68 12.10 3.20 21.88
N ALA A 69 13.38 2.88 21.72
CA ALA A 69 14.07 3.01 20.45
C ALA A 69 13.48 2.07 19.38
N ASP A 70 13.11 0.86 19.77
CA ASP A 70 12.45 -0.10 18.87
C ASP A 70 11.02 0.35 18.51
N SER A 71 10.25 0.90 19.46
CA SER A 71 8.95 1.52 19.20
C SER A 71 9.05 2.70 18.23
N MET A 72 10.09 3.54 18.34
CA MET A 72 10.35 4.62 17.38
C MET A 72 10.62 4.07 15.98
N ARG A 73 11.45 3.04 15.86
CA ARG A 73 11.75 2.40 14.56
C ARG A 73 10.51 1.78 13.93
N LEU A 74 9.65 1.14 14.73
CA LEU A 74 8.39 0.58 14.22
C LEU A 74 7.46 1.65 13.70
N ARG A 75 7.41 2.85 14.32
CA ARG A 75 6.65 3.99 13.78
C ARG A 75 7.16 4.42 12.42
N ASP A 76 8.47 4.46 12.21
CA ASP A 76 9.06 4.80 10.90
C ASP A 76 8.71 3.74 9.83
N VAL A 77 8.73 2.45 10.20
CA VAL A 77 8.30 1.36 9.31
C VAL A 77 6.81 1.44 8.98
N ILE A 78 5.96 1.74 9.96
CA ILE A 78 4.52 1.95 9.74
C ILE A 78 4.30 3.08 8.73
N GLN A 79 5.00 4.21 8.88
CA GLN A 79 4.90 5.31 7.92
C GLN A 79 5.37 4.89 6.53
N THR A 80 6.48 4.14 6.45
CA THR A 80 7.00 3.62 5.18
C THR A 80 5.96 2.73 4.50
N VAL A 81 5.37 1.77 5.20
CA VAL A 81 4.33 0.87 4.65
C VAL A 81 3.08 1.65 4.26
N THR A 82 2.67 2.63 5.06
CA THR A 82 1.52 3.51 4.75
C THR A 82 1.74 4.33 3.49
N SER A 83 2.98 4.75 3.21
CA SER A 83 3.32 5.57 2.05
C SER A 83 3.37 4.82 0.71
N ILE A 84 3.25 3.49 0.74
CA ILE A 84 3.30 2.67 -0.47
C ILE A 84 1.96 2.76 -1.19
N GLU A 85 1.98 3.29 -2.41
CA GLU A 85 0.80 3.36 -3.26
C GLU A 85 0.53 1.98 -3.87
N ILE A 86 -0.71 1.51 -3.76
CA ILE A 86 -1.11 0.23 -4.34
C ILE A 86 -1.87 0.50 -5.62
N PRO A 87 -1.37 0.03 -6.78
CA PRO A 87 -2.05 0.22 -8.04
C PRO A 87 -3.42 -0.46 -7.98
N LEU A 88 -4.46 0.33 -8.25
CA LEU A 88 -5.83 -0.16 -8.36
C LEU A 88 -5.95 -0.98 -9.66
N PRO A 89 -6.41 -2.25 -9.58
CA PRO A 89 -6.61 -3.05 -10.78
C PRO A 89 -7.66 -2.37 -11.69
N GLY A 90 -7.25 -2.02 -12.92
CA GLY A 90 -8.11 -1.44 -13.95
C GLY A 90 -7.99 0.07 -14.22
N LEU A 91 -7.14 0.81 -13.50
CA LEU A 91 -6.87 2.23 -13.80
C LEU A 91 -5.70 2.46 -14.76
N ALA A 92 -4.75 1.51 -14.86
CA ALA A 92 -3.62 1.60 -15.78
C ALA A 92 -4.03 1.54 -17.26
N ASP A 93 -5.15 0.87 -17.58
CA ASP A 93 -5.65 0.75 -18.95
C ASP A 93 -6.50 1.95 -19.42
N ALA A 94 -6.80 2.90 -18.53
CA ALA A 94 -7.68 4.04 -18.85
C ALA A 94 -6.95 5.22 -19.52
N ASP A 95 -5.62 5.33 -19.32
CA ASP A 95 -4.81 6.44 -19.85
C ASP A 95 -4.21 6.17 -21.25
N ASP A 96 -4.32 4.94 -21.77
CA ASP A 96 -3.81 4.57 -23.11
C ASP A 96 -4.90 4.63 -24.22
N GLN A 97 -6.05 5.24 -23.93
CA GLN A 97 -7.17 5.36 -24.87
C GLN A 97 -7.57 6.81 -25.11
N GLN A 98 -6.60 7.68 -25.37
CA GLN A 98 -6.88 9.04 -25.81
C GLN A 98 -5.81 9.60 -26.75
N ASP A 99 -5.55 8.93 -27.87
CA ASP A 99 -5.16 9.63 -29.10
C ASP A 99 -5.39 8.78 -30.36
N GLY A 100 -6.07 9.33 -31.37
CA GLY A 100 -6.09 8.75 -32.72
C GLY A 100 -7.43 8.63 -33.46
N GLY A 101 -7.97 9.74 -33.97
CA GLY A 101 -8.44 9.82 -35.36
C GLY A 101 -9.92 9.52 -35.67
N ALA A 102 -10.59 10.54 -36.19
CA ALA A 102 -11.91 10.49 -36.82
C ALA A 102 -11.93 9.75 -38.18
N ASP A 103 -13.16 9.44 -38.61
CA ASP A 103 -13.67 9.15 -39.96
C ASP A 103 -13.97 7.68 -40.33
N GLY A 104 -15.28 7.41 -40.54
CA GLY A 104 -15.77 6.18 -41.14
C GLY A 104 -17.29 5.98 -40.99
N GLU A 105 -18.08 6.71 -41.78
CA GLU A 105 -19.53 6.53 -41.96
C GLU A 105 -19.94 5.09 -42.35
N GLY A 106 -21.12 4.69 -41.88
CA GLY A 106 -21.90 3.54 -42.36
C GLY A 106 -22.84 3.06 -41.24
N GLY A 107 -24.11 3.43 -41.13
CA GLY A 107 -25.11 3.61 -42.18
C GLY A 107 -26.17 2.50 -42.04
N PHE A 108 -27.38 2.94 -41.68
CA PHE A 108 -28.71 2.35 -41.91
C PHE A 108 -29.53 1.77 -40.73
N SER A 109 -30.58 2.56 -40.42
CA SER A 109 -32.00 2.17 -40.29
C SER A 109 -32.46 1.48 -38.99
N SER A 110 -33.52 1.89 -38.28
CA SER A 110 -34.62 2.85 -38.52
C SER A 110 -35.30 3.24 -37.19
N GLU A 111 -36.01 4.37 -37.21
CA GLU A 111 -36.78 5.05 -36.15
C GLU A 111 -37.83 4.24 -35.35
N PRO A 112 -38.32 4.77 -34.20
CA PRO A 112 -39.15 4.11 -33.19
C PRO A 112 -40.67 4.31 -33.44
N PRO A 113 -41.56 3.75 -32.60
CA PRO A 113 -42.84 4.41 -32.37
C PRO A 113 -43.13 4.67 -30.88
N LEU A 114 -43.43 5.95 -30.62
CA LEU A 114 -44.27 6.44 -29.53
C LEU A 114 -45.70 5.87 -29.67
N ALA A 115 -46.32 5.44 -28.57
CA ALA A 115 -47.76 5.46 -28.29
C ALA A 115 -47.96 4.93 -26.85
N ALA A 116 -48.82 5.46 -25.98
CA ALA A 116 -49.62 6.67 -25.90
C ALA A 116 -49.98 6.86 -24.41
#